data_AF-A0A126YZ92-F1
#
_entry.id   AF-A0A126YZ92-F1
#
_cell.length_a   1.000
_cell.length_b   1.000
_cell.length_c   1.000
_cell.angle_alpha   90.00
_cell.angle_beta   90.00
_cell.angle_gamma   90.00
#
_symmetry.space_group_name_H-M   'P 1'
#
loop_
_entity.id
_entity.type
_entity.pdbx_description
1 polymer ?
#
loop_
_entity_poly.entity_id
_entity_poly.type
_entity_poly.pdbx_seq_one_letter_code
_entity_poly.pdbx_strand_id
1 'polypeptide(L)'
;MTESTRADGIHHAKKPRGLIGLLGDIPTLVKELVKGELELLKKELIAKAKVFGIGAGLIVGALLFLFLMLLCLIGAGIFALSLVMPGWLAALLVAALFLVIAGGLGFLGYTQIKKGLPPLPKKTIDSVKSDVKAVKGVGRIPRSDVGGRF
;
A
#
# COMPACT_ATOMS: atom_id res chain seq x y z
N MET A 1 78.12 -2.47 -12.39
CA MET A 1 77.69 -2.82 -11.01
C MET A 1 77.42 -1.51 -10.31
N THR A 2 76.19 -1.02 -10.12
CA THR A 2 74.92 -1.68 -9.83
C THR A 2 73.76 -0.76 -10.23
N GLU A 3 72.87 -1.24 -11.09
CA GLU A 3 71.48 -0.79 -11.13
C GLU A 3 70.71 -1.60 -10.08
N SER A 4 69.95 -0.92 -9.21
CA SER A 4 68.67 -1.44 -8.69
C SER A 4 67.95 -0.32 -7.94
N THR A 5 67.26 0.49 -8.73
CA THR A 5 65.94 1.08 -8.46
C THR A 5 65.25 0.54 -7.20
N ARG A 6 65.37 1.27 -6.09
CA ARG A 6 64.39 1.21 -5.01
C ARG A 6 63.23 2.10 -5.42
N ALA A 7 62.13 1.44 -5.76
CA ALA A 7 60.90 2.02 -6.26
C ALA A 7 60.43 3.22 -5.43
N ASP A 8 60.18 4.28 -6.19
CA ASP A 8 59.54 5.53 -5.84
C ASP A 8 58.14 5.27 -5.25
N GLY A 9 58.04 5.37 -3.93
CA GLY A 9 56.78 5.49 -3.21
C GLY A 9 56.27 6.93 -3.32
N ILE A 10 55.89 7.35 -4.52
CA ILE A 10 55.17 8.61 -4.75
C ILE A 10 53.80 8.50 -4.08
N HIS A 11 53.76 8.93 -2.83
CA HIS A 11 52.52 9.35 -2.18
C HIS A 11 51.84 10.36 -3.10
N HIS A 12 50.73 9.95 -3.71
CA HIS A 12 49.83 10.84 -4.43
C HIS A 12 49.28 11.87 -3.45
N ALA A 13 50.03 12.97 -3.28
CA ALA A 13 49.58 14.17 -2.60
C ALA A 13 48.37 14.70 -3.38
N LYS A 14 47.17 14.42 -2.84
CA LYS A 14 45.92 14.94 -3.36
C LYS A 14 46.01 16.47 -3.30
N LYS A 15 46.16 17.11 -4.46
CA LYS A 15 46.29 18.57 -4.62
C LYS A 15 45.20 19.29 -3.80
N PRO A 16 45.52 20.35 -3.03
CA PRO A 16 44.53 21.10 -2.27
C PRO A 16 43.49 21.66 -3.25
N ARG A 17 42.25 21.19 -3.09
CA ARG A 17 41.12 21.60 -3.94
C ARG A 17 40.77 23.04 -3.60
N GLY A 18 40.90 23.95 -4.57
CA GLY A 18 40.50 25.34 -4.41
C GLY A 18 38.97 25.48 -4.24
N LEU A 19 38.50 26.67 -3.87
CA LEU A 19 37.09 27.01 -3.61
C LEU A 19 36.12 26.52 -4.72
N ILE A 20 36.54 26.56 -5.98
CA ILE A 20 35.77 26.06 -7.14
C ILE A 20 35.56 24.53 -7.07
N GLY A 21 36.50 23.79 -6.49
CA GLY A 21 36.38 22.36 -6.25
C GLY A 21 35.38 22.01 -5.13
N LEU A 22 35.23 22.86 -4.10
CA LEU A 22 34.23 22.65 -3.05
C LEU A 22 32.81 22.90 -3.54
N LEU A 23 32.60 23.88 -4.43
CA LEU A 23 31.30 24.07 -5.11
C LEU A 23 30.91 22.87 -5.98
N GLY A 24 31.90 22.19 -6.59
CA GLY A 24 31.67 20.96 -7.35
C GLY A 24 31.25 19.76 -6.50
N ASP A 25 31.58 19.76 -5.20
CA ASP A 25 31.32 18.63 -4.29
C ASP A 25 29.95 18.71 -3.58
N ILE A 26 29.32 19.90 -3.48
CA ILE A 26 27.97 20.08 -2.90
C ILE A 26 26.92 19.08 -3.44
N PRO A 27 26.76 18.86 -4.76
CA PRO A 27 25.80 17.89 -5.27
C PRO A 27 26.12 16.45 -4.83
N THR A 28 27.39 16.13 -4.54
CA THR A 28 27.80 14.82 -4.01
C THR A 28 27.39 14.68 -2.54
N LEU A 29 27.62 15.70 -1.73
CA LEU A 29 27.22 15.72 -0.31
C LEU A 29 25.70 15.63 -0.15
N VAL A 30 24.94 16.37 -0.97
CA VAL A 30 23.46 16.30 -0.96
C VAL A 30 22.98 14.89 -1.34
N LYS A 31 23.61 14.26 -2.34
CA LYS A 31 23.28 12.87 -2.71
C LYS A 31 23.58 11.88 -1.59
N GLU A 32 24.68 12.05 -0.87
CA GLU A 32 25.03 11.20 0.27
C GLU A 32 24.06 11.37 1.44
N LEU A 33 23.66 12.60 1.74
CA LEU A 33 22.68 12.89 2.79
C LEU A 33 21.31 12.27 2.48
N VAL A 34 20.82 12.48 1.24
CA VAL A 34 19.56 11.88 0.77
C VAL A 34 19.62 10.36 0.78
N LYS A 35 20.74 9.76 0.38
CA LYS A 35 20.93 8.30 0.48
C LYS A 35 20.85 7.82 1.93
N GLY A 36 21.47 8.54 2.86
CA GLY A 36 21.42 8.22 4.29
C GLY A 36 19.99 8.25 4.85
N GLU A 37 19.24 9.32 4.57
CA GLU A 37 17.84 9.41 4.99
C GLU A 37 16.97 8.32 4.35
N LEU A 38 17.18 8.01 3.07
CA LEU A 38 16.47 6.92 2.39
C LEU A 38 16.79 5.55 3.00
N GLU A 39 18.04 5.28 3.37
CA GLU A 39 18.41 4.03 4.02
C GLU A 39 17.80 3.90 5.41
N LEU A 40 17.75 5.00 6.16
CA LEU A 40 17.13 5.05 7.48
C LEU A 40 15.61 4.88 7.38
N LEU A 41 14.97 5.58 6.45
CA LEU A 41 13.55 5.43 6.14
C LEU A 41 13.22 4.01 5.70
N LYS A 42 14.04 3.40 4.84
CA LYS A 42 13.87 1.99 4.44
C LYS A 42 13.90 1.05 5.64
N LYS A 43 14.86 1.23 6.56
CA LYS A 43 14.95 0.41 7.77
C LYS A 43 13.71 0.58 8.65
N GLU A 44 13.26 1.81 8.86
CA GLU A 44 12.07 2.10 9.67
C GLU A 44 10.80 1.55 9.00
N LEU A 45 10.64 1.74 7.69
CA LEU A 45 9.52 1.20 6.92
C LEU A 45 9.48 -0.32 6.97
N ILE A 46 10.61 -1.01 6.80
CA ILE A 46 10.68 -2.47 6.89
C ILE A 46 10.30 -2.94 8.31
N ALA A 47 10.80 -2.27 9.34
CA ALA A 47 10.46 -2.60 10.73
C ALA A 47 8.96 -2.44 11.00
N LYS A 48 8.36 -1.31 10.61
CA LYS A 48 6.92 -1.06 10.76
C LYS A 48 6.09 -2.01 9.89
N ALA A 49 6.49 -2.25 8.66
CA ALA A 49 5.81 -3.16 7.74
C ALA A 49 5.85 -4.60 8.24
N LYS A 50 6.94 -5.05 8.88
CA LYS A 50 7.03 -6.39 9.48
C LYS A 50 6.03 -6.55 10.62
N VAL A 51 5.98 -5.60 11.55
CA VAL A 51 5.04 -5.66 12.69
C VAL A 51 3.59 -5.62 12.19
N PHE A 52 3.28 -4.69 11.28
CA PHE A 52 1.96 -4.59 10.68
C PHE A 52 1.60 -5.85 9.88
N GLY A 53 2.55 -6.40 9.11
CA GLY A 53 2.36 -7.60 8.32
C GLY A 53 2.11 -8.85 9.17
N ILE A 54 2.83 -9.00 10.29
CA ILE A 54 2.57 -10.07 11.26
C ILE A 54 1.19 -9.89 11.89
N GLY A 55 0.85 -8.67 12.32
CA GLY A 55 -0.46 -8.36 12.90
C GLY A 55 -1.61 -8.65 11.94
N ALA A 56 -1.51 -8.19 10.70
CA ALA A 56 -2.49 -8.47 9.65
C ALA A 56 -2.58 -9.99 9.35
N GLY A 57 -1.44 -10.68 9.30
CA GLY A 57 -1.39 -12.13 9.12
C GLY A 57 -2.07 -12.89 10.25
N LEU A 58 -1.86 -12.50 11.51
CA LEU A 58 -2.52 -13.08 12.68
C LEU A 58 -4.03 -12.85 12.65
N ILE A 59 -4.48 -11.65 12.26
CA ILE A 59 -5.92 -11.35 12.13
C ILE A 59 -6.55 -12.23 11.04
N VAL A 60 -5.92 -12.33 9.86
CA VAL A 60 -6.41 -13.20 8.78
C VAL A 60 -6.44 -14.66 9.24
N GLY A 61 -5.40 -15.13 9.93
CA GLY A 61 -5.35 -16.46 10.52
C GLY A 61 -6.48 -16.70 11.52
N ALA A 62 -6.70 -15.77 12.45
CA ALA A 62 -7.78 -15.86 13.44
C ALA A 62 -9.16 -15.89 12.78
N LEU A 63 -9.40 -15.03 11.77
CA LEU A 63 -10.66 -15.02 11.02
C LEU A 63 -10.88 -16.33 10.26
N LEU A 64 -9.83 -16.92 9.69
CA LEU A 64 -9.90 -18.24 9.04
C LEU A 64 -10.29 -19.33 10.05
N PHE A 65 -9.66 -19.36 11.22
CA PHE A 65 -10.00 -20.34 12.26
C PHE A 65 -11.41 -20.14 12.80
N LEU A 66 -11.87 -18.90 13.00
CA LEU A 66 -13.25 -18.61 13.38
C LEU A 66 -14.24 -19.06 12.30
N PHE A 67 -13.89 -18.89 11.02
CA PHE A 67 -14.69 -19.39 9.91
C PHE A 67 -14.79 -20.92 9.92
N LEU A 68 -13.68 -21.63 10.11
CA LEU A 68 -13.68 -23.09 10.23
C LEU A 68 -14.47 -23.58 11.45
N MET A 69 -14.32 -22.93 12.60
CA MET A 69 -15.10 -23.21 13.81
C MET A 69 -16.59 -23.06 13.55
N LEU A 70 -17.00 -22.01 12.82
CA LEU A 70 -18.40 -21.80 12.45
C LEU A 70 -18.93 -22.96 11.59
N LEU A 71 -18.15 -23.47 10.63
CA LEU A 71 -18.53 -24.66 9.83
C LEU A 71 -18.72 -25.89 10.71
N CYS A 72 -17.84 -26.12 11.68
CA CYS A 72 -17.99 -27.21 12.66
C CYS A 72 -19.26 -27.03 13.50
N LEU A 73 -19.58 -25.80 13.92
CA LEU A 73 -20.76 -25.49 14.71
C LEU A 73 -22.06 -25.69 13.92
N ILE A 74 -22.07 -25.36 12.63
CA ILE A 74 -23.17 -25.67 11.70
C ILE A 74 -23.36 -27.18 11.64
N GLY A 75 -22.29 -27.95 11.42
CA GLY A 75 -22.35 -29.41 11.39
C GLY A 75 -22.85 -30.01 12.71
N ALA A 76 -22.36 -29.51 13.84
CA ALA A 76 -22.83 -29.91 15.16
C ALA A 76 -24.32 -29.60 15.36
N GLY A 77 -24.81 -28.45 14.89
CA GLY A 77 -26.22 -28.09 14.92
C GLY A 77 -27.08 -29.03 14.08
N ILE A 78 -26.62 -29.40 12.87
CA ILE A 78 -27.30 -30.39 12.01
C ILE A 78 -27.36 -31.75 12.71
N PHE A 79 -26.25 -32.22 13.28
CA PHE A 79 -26.23 -33.47 14.03
C PHE A 79 -27.15 -33.41 15.24
N ALA A 80 -27.14 -32.33 16.01
CA ALA A 80 -28.02 -32.13 17.16
C ALA A 80 -29.50 -32.19 16.78
N LEU A 81 -29.91 -31.51 15.70
CA LEU A 81 -31.28 -31.60 15.19
C LEU A 81 -31.60 -33.00 14.65
N SER A 82 -30.62 -33.69 14.09
CA SER A 82 -30.82 -35.06 13.57
C SER A 82 -31.16 -36.08 14.66
N LEU A 83 -30.99 -35.77 15.95
CA LEU A 83 -31.47 -36.63 17.03
C LEU A 83 -33.01 -36.65 17.14
N VAL A 84 -33.70 -35.61 16.66
CA VAL A 84 -35.16 -35.47 16.79
C VAL A 84 -35.92 -35.52 15.46
N MET A 85 -35.21 -35.47 14.32
CA MET A 85 -35.81 -35.53 12.97
C MET A 85 -34.83 -36.15 11.96
N PRO A 86 -35.27 -36.55 10.75
CA PRO A 86 -34.38 -37.06 9.71
C PRO A 86 -33.26 -36.07 9.35
N GLY A 87 -32.02 -36.55 9.21
CA GLY A 87 -30.86 -35.67 9.03
C GLY A 87 -30.90 -34.80 7.77
N TRP A 88 -31.56 -35.26 6.71
CA TRP A 88 -31.77 -34.46 5.50
C TRP A 88 -32.67 -33.23 5.78
N LEU A 89 -33.69 -33.38 6.63
CA LEU A 89 -34.58 -32.28 7.02
C LEU A 89 -33.87 -31.29 7.94
N ALA A 90 -33.07 -31.79 8.88
CA ALA A 90 -32.22 -30.97 9.75
C ALA A 90 -31.24 -30.12 8.93
N ALA A 91 -30.56 -30.71 7.94
CA ALA A 91 -29.66 -30.00 7.05
C ALA A 91 -30.39 -28.91 6.24
N LEU A 92 -31.58 -29.20 5.70
CA LEU A 92 -32.39 -28.22 4.97
C LEU A 92 -32.84 -27.05 5.86
N LEU A 93 -33.23 -27.31 7.11
CA LEU A 93 -33.62 -26.24 8.05
C LEU A 93 -32.45 -25.31 8.39
N VAL A 94 -31.28 -25.88 8.68
CA VAL A 94 -30.08 -25.08 8.95
C VAL A 94 -29.65 -24.30 7.70
N ALA A 95 -29.74 -24.91 6.52
CA ALA A 95 -29.47 -24.21 5.26
C ALA A 95 -30.45 -23.06 5.01
N ALA A 96 -31.74 -23.26 5.28
CA ALA A 96 -32.76 -22.22 5.15
C ALA A 96 -32.50 -21.05 6.11
N LEU A 97 -32.10 -21.33 7.36
CA LEU A 97 -31.71 -20.30 8.33
C LEU A 97 -30.55 -19.44 7.79
N PHE A 98 -29.50 -20.09 7.28
CA PHE A 98 -28.36 -19.38 6.70
C PHE A 98 -28.72 -18.59 5.44
N LEU A 99 -29.63 -19.09 4.61
CA LEU A 99 -30.12 -18.38 3.43
C LEU A 99 -30.87 -17.10 3.80
N VAL A 100 -31.67 -17.12 4.86
CA VAL A 100 -32.35 -15.92 5.38
C VAL A 100 -31.33 -14.89 5.88
N ILE A 101 -30.34 -15.33 6.66
CA ILE A 101 -29.27 -14.45 7.16
C ILE A 101 -28.47 -13.84 6.00
N ALA A 102 -28.05 -14.67 5.04
CA ALA A 102 -27.30 -14.24 3.87
C ALA A 102 -28.11 -13.29 2.98
N GLY A 103 -29.39 -13.58 2.77
CA GLY A 103 -30.31 -12.71 2.04
C GLY A 103 -30.48 -11.36 2.74
N GLY A 104 -30.63 -11.35 4.06
CA GLY A 104 -30.71 -10.13 4.86
C GLY A 104 -29.43 -9.29 4.78
N LEU A 105 -28.27 -9.89 5.05
CA LEU A 105 -26.97 -9.22 4.95
C LEU A 105 -26.68 -8.71 3.53
N GLY A 106 -26.96 -9.54 2.52
CA GLY A 106 -26.81 -9.18 1.11
C GLY A 106 -27.72 -8.03 0.71
N PHE A 107 -28.98 -8.04 1.18
CA PHE A 107 -29.91 -6.94 0.95
C PHE A 107 -29.45 -5.65 1.65
N LEU A 108 -29.05 -5.72 2.92
CA LEU A 108 -28.50 -4.57 3.64
C LEU A 108 -27.26 -4.02 2.92
N GLY A 109 -26.32 -4.88 2.55
CA GLY A 109 -25.13 -4.50 1.77
C GLY A 109 -25.50 -3.84 0.43
N TYR A 110 -26.43 -4.43 -0.32
CA TYR A 110 -26.93 -3.88 -1.57
C TYR A 110 -27.56 -2.50 -1.37
N THR A 111 -28.39 -2.32 -0.33
CA THR A 111 -29.01 -1.02 -0.03
C THR A 111 -27.98 0.03 0.38
N GLN A 112 -26.94 -0.35 1.13
CA GLN A 112 -25.87 0.56 1.51
C GLN A 112 -25.00 0.98 0.32
N ILE A 113 -24.70 0.05 -0.61
CA ILE A 113 -24.01 0.39 -1.87
C ILE A 113 -24.88 1.34 -2.70
N LYS A 114 -26.19 1.05 -2.81
CA LYS A 114 -27.13 1.88 -3.58
C LYS A 114 -27.34 3.29 -2.98
N LYS A 115 -27.27 3.41 -1.65
CA LYS A 115 -27.44 4.69 -0.92
C LYS A 115 -26.12 5.47 -0.74
N GLY A 116 -25.00 4.76 -0.68
CA GLY A 116 -23.72 5.24 -0.15
C GLY A 116 -22.58 5.34 -1.15
N LEU A 117 -22.81 5.06 -2.43
CA LEU A 117 -22.00 5.70 -3.48
C LEU A 117 -22.46 7.17 -3.52
N PRO A 118 -21.73 8.14 -2.92
CA PRO A 118 -21.98 9.54 -3.27
C PRO A 118 -21.91 9.61 -4.80
N PRO A 119 -22.82 10.34 -5.48
CA PRO A 119 -22.71 10.53 -6.92
C PRO A 119 -21.27 10.97 -7.17
N LEU A 120 -20.48 10.13 -7.86
CA LEU A 120 -19.05 10.35 -8.06
C LEU A 120 -18.86 11.85 -8.32
N PRO A 121 -18.17 12.60 -7.46
CA PRO A 121 -18.18 14.06 -7.54
C PRO A 121 -17.72 14.42 -8.95
N LYS A 122 -18.65 14.88 -9.79
CA LYS A 122 -18.40 15.10 -11.22
C LYS A 122 -17.15 15.97 -11.39
N LYS A 123 -17.00 16.95 -10.50
CA LYS A 123 -15.82 17.82 -10.38
C LYS A 123 -14.50 17.06 -10.18
N THR A 124 -14.45 16.03 -9.33
CA THR A 124 -13.23 15.23 -9.11
C THR A 124 -12.89 14.36 -10.32
N ILE A 125 -13.90 13.77 -10.98
CA ILE A 125 -13.68 13.04 -12.24
C ILE A 125 -13.23 14.00 -13.34
N ASP A 126 -13.83 15.18 -13.44
CA ASP A 126 -13.51 16.18 -14.46
C ASP A 126 -12.11 16.77 -14.24
N SER A 127 -11.69 16.99 -12.99
CA SER A 127 -10.32 17.36 -12.64
C SER A 127 -9.34 16.26 -13.00
N VAL A 128 -9.58 14.99 -12.61
CA VAL A 128 -8.69 13.87 -12.98
C VAL A 128 -8.64 13.66 -14.49
N LYS A 129 -9.76 13.82 -15.22
CA LYS A 129 -9.79 13.77 -16.69
C LYS A 129 -9.04 14.94 -17.32
N SER A 130 -9.12 16.13 -16.73
CA SER A 130 -8.38 17.31 -17.16
C SER A 130 -6.88 17.13 -16.94
N ASP A 131 -6.48 16.60 -15.79
CA ASP A 131 -5.08 16.34 -15.43
C ASP A 131 -4.48 15.26 -16.33
N VAL A 132 -5.23 14.19 -16.63
CA VAL A 132 -4.82 13.17 -17.60
C VAL A 132 -4.73 13.73 -19.03
N LYS A 133 -5.62 14.64 -19.43
CA LYS A 133 -5.52 15.32 -20.75
C LYS A 133 -4.34 16.29 -20.81
N ALA A 134 -4.02 16.98 -19.71
CA ALA A 134 -2.88 17.88 -19.61
C ALA A 134 -1.56 17.10 -19.70
N VAL A 135 -1.44 15.97 -19.00
CA VAL A 135 -0.28 15.06 -19.09
C VAL A 135 -0.15 14.44 -20.49
N LYS A 136 -1.27 14.18 -21.18
CA LYS A 136 -1.28 13.71 -22.57
C LYS A 136 -1.05 14.82 -23.60
N GLY A 137 -0.84 16.07 -23.18
CA GLY A 137 -0.54 17.19 -24.09
C GLY A 137 -1.72 17.71 -24.91
N VAL A 138 -2.96 17.32 -24.56
CA VAL A 138 -4.20 17.72 -25.28
C VAL A 138 -4.99 18.79 -24.51
N GLY A 139 -4.46 19.26 -23.36
CA GLY A 139 -5.10 20.27 -22.51
C GLY A 139 -4.53 21.68 -22.71
N ARG A 140 -5.41 22.69 -22.77
CA ARG A 140 -5.03 24.10 -22.85
C ARG A 140 -4.60 24.59 -21.45
N ILE A 141 -3.36 25.05 -21.30
CA ILE A 141 -2.90 25.74 -20.08
C ILE A 141 -3.67 27.05 -19.97
N PRO A 142 -4.39 27.33 -18.86
CA PRO A 142 -4.92 28.67 -18.61
C PRO A 142 -3.74 29.62 -18.44
N ARG A 143 -3.56 30.56 -19.36
CA ARG A 143 -2.66 31.71 -19.16
C ARG A 143 -3.24 32.51 -18.00
N SER A 144 -2.56 32.53 -16.85
CA SER A 144 -2.83 33.56 -15.85
C SER A 144 -2.32 34.88 -16.41
N ASP A 145 -3.24 35.80 -16.65
CA ASP A 145 -2.96 37.17 -17.03
C ASP A 145 -2.16 37.84 -15.90
N VAL A 146 -0.83 37.82 -16.04
CA VAL A 146 0.08 38.71 -15.32
C VAL A 146 -0.08 40.09 -15.95
N GLY A 147 -1.14 40.79 -15.57
CA GLY A 147 -1.49 42.12 -16.05
C GLY A 147 -1.53 43.11 -14.91
N GLY A 148 -0.45 43.90 -14.78
CA GLY A 148 -0.48 45.29 -14.35
C GLY A 148 -0.87 45.58 -12.90
N ARG A 149 0.15 45.69 -12.03
CA ARG A 149 0.14 46.67 -10.93
C ARG A 149 1.51 47.34 -10.87
N PHE A 150 1.64 48.41 -11.65
CA PHE A 150 2.37 49.58 -11.20
C PHE A 150 1.44 50.38 -10.30
#